data_AF-A0A2E7LDY4-F1
#
_entry.id   AF-A0A2E7LDY4-F1
#
_cell.length_a   1.000
_cell.length_b   1.000
_cell.length_c   1.000
_cell.angle_alpha   90.00
_cell.angle_beta   90.00
_cell.angle_gamma   90.00
#
_symmetry.space_group_name_H-M   'P 1'
#
loop_
_entity.id
_entity.type
_entity.pdbx_description
1 polymer ?
#
loop_
_entity_poly.entity_id
_entity_poly.type
_entity_poly.pdbx_seq_one_letter_code
_entity_poly.pdbx_strand_id
1 'polypeptide(L)' 'MSSEVSVSLHQEQIEYLVEVGQKYNLPDAGKAIRCLLNFAIEKPEQADAIFTEVRCRAC' A
#
# COMPACT_ATOMS: atom_id res chain seq x y z
N MET A 1 -2.07 -19.26 -5.27
CA MET A 1 -3.34 -18.82 -5.88
C MET A 1 -3.44 -17.32 -5.68
N SER A 2 -3.60 -16.54 -6.75
CA SER A 2 -3.90 -15.10 -6.65
C SER A 2 -5.40 -14.89 -6.79
N SER A 3 -5.98 -14.07 -5.91
CA SER A 3 -7.38 -13.65 -5.97
C SER A 3 -7.43 -12.15 -6.28
N GLU A 4 -8.45 -11.74 -7.04
CA GLU A 4 -8.66 -10.33 -7.37
C GLU A 4 -9.47 -9.64 -6.28
N VAL A 5 -9.03 -8.45 -5.88
CA VAL A 5 -9.72 -7.57 -4.94
C VAL A 5 -9.73 -6.18 -5.58
N SER A 6 -10.92 -5.57 -5.69
CA SER A 6 -11.06 -4.18 -6.12
C SER A 6 -11.12 -3.27 -4.90
N VAL A 7 -10.30 -2.22 -4.89
CA VAL A 7 -10.24 -1.23 -3.81
C VAL A 7 -10.29 0.17 -4.39
N SER A 8 -11.01 1.07 -3.73
CA SER A 8 -11.01 2.49 -4.06
C SER A 8 -9.96 3.20 -3.21
N LEU A 9 -9.05 3.91 -3.86
CA LEU A 9 -7.99 4.70 -3.23
C LEU A 9 -8.16 6.17 -3.60
N HIS A 10 -7.72 7.06 -2.72
CA HIS A 10 -7.65 8.49 -3.03
C HIS A 10 -6.55 8.77 -4.05
N GLN A 11 -6.69 9.86 -4.81
CA GLN A 11 -5.75 10.26 -5.85
C GLN A 11 -4.30 10.33 -5.34
N GLU A 12 -4.08 10.95 -4.16
CA GLU A 12 -2.75 11.04 -3.53
C GLU A 12 -2.12 9.67 -3.22
N GLN A 13 -2.94 8.67 -2.89
CA GLN A 13 -2.48 7.32 -2.59
C GLN A 13 -2.08 6.60 -3.87
N ILE A 14 -2.83 6.81 -4.96
CA ILE A 14 -2.50 6.29 -6.29
C ILE A 14 -1.20 6.91 -6.80
N GLU A 15 -1.05 8.22 -6.68
CA GLU A 15 0.16 8.96 -7.07
C GLU A 15 1.38 8.43 -6.31
N TYR A 16 1.29 8.28 -4.99
CA TYR A 16 2.34 7.69 -4.18
C TYR A 16 2.74 6.29 -4.66
N LEU A 17 1.76 5.43 -4.98
CA LEU A 17 2.04 4.07 -5.47
C LEU A 17 2.72 4.06 -6.84
N VAL A 18 2.36 5.00 -7.73
CA VAL A 18 3.01 5.17 -9.03
C VAL A 18 4.44 5.67 -8.86
N GLU A 19 4.68 6.68 -8.01
CA GLU A 19 6.00 7.23 -7.73
C GLU A 19 6.94 6.18 -7.14
N VAL A 20 6.47 5.43 -6.13
CA VAL A 20 7.22 4.30 -5.54
C VAL A 20 7.45 3.22 -6.60
N GLY A 21 6.45 2.94 -7.43
CA GLY A 21 6.59 2.01 -8.54
C GLY A 21 7.73 2.39 -9.49
N GLN A 22 7.79 3.65 -9.92
CA GLN A 22 8.86 4.17 -10.76
C GLN A 22 10.23 4.13 -10.05
N LYS A 23 10.30 4.58 -8.80
CA LYS A 23 11.53 4.66 -8.01
C LYS A 23 12.19 3.29 -7.82
N TYR A 24 11.40 2.24 -7.63
CA TYR A 24 11.89 0.87 -7.40
C TYR A 24 11.72 -0.05 -8.63
N ASN A 25 11.42 0.54 -9.80
CA ASN A 25 11.24 -0.17 -11.07
C ASN A 25 10.24 -1.34 -10.98
N LEU A 26 9.10 -1.10 -10.34
CA LEU A 26 8.00 -2.05 -10.22
C LEU A 26 7.08 -1.96 -11.45
N PRO A 27 6.51 -3.09 -11.91
CA PRO A 27 5.72 -3.16 -13.14
C PRO A 27 4.40 -2.38 -13.08
N ASP A 28 3.79 -2.28 -11.89
CA ASP A 28 2.48 -1.66 -11.71
C ASP A 28 2.26 -1.24 -10.25
N ALA A 29 1.28 -0.35 -10.02
CA ALA A 29 0.87 0.09 -8.69
C ALA A 29 0.39 -1.08 -7.80
N GLY A 30 -0.18 -2.13 -8.40
CA GLY A 30 -0.54 -3.36 -7.69
C GLY A 30 0.68 -4.06 -7.09
N LYS A 31 1.85 -4.06 -7.77
CA LYS A 31 3.09 -4.59 -7.22
C LYS A 31 3.57 -3.74 -6.04
N ALA A 32 3.45 -2.43 -6.13
CA ALA A 32 3.78 -1.53 -5.02
C ALA A 32 2.91 -1.82 -3.79
N ILE A 33 1.58 -1.94 -3.96
CA ILE A 33 0.66 -2.35 -2.88
C ILE A 33 1.05 -3.71 -2.30
N ARG A 34 1.32 -4.72 -3.14
CA ARG A 34 1.73 -6.05 -2.67
C ARG A 34 3.02 -5.99 -1.84
N CYS A 35 3.99 -5.15 -2.22
CA CYS A 35 5.20 -4.95 -1.42
C CYS A 35 4.89 -4.34 -0.04
N LEU A 36 3.98 -3.36 0.04
CA LEU A 36 3.53 -2.80 1.31
C LEU A 36 2.82 -3.83 2.19
N LEU A 37 1.91 -4.62 1.60
CA LEU A 37 1.19 -5.68 2.30
C LEU A 37 2.14 -6.77 2.81
N ASN A 38 3.10 -7.20 1.99
CA ASN A 38 4.11 -8.17 2.39
C ASN A 38 4.94 -7.66 3.57
N PHE A 39 5.36 -6.40 3.55
CA PHE A 39 6.08 -5.80 4.67
C PHE A 39 5.24 -5.82 5.96
N ALA A 40 3.95 -5.50 5.88
CA ALA A 40 3.05 -5.55 7.04
C ALA A 40 2.85 -6.98 7.56
N ILE A 41 2.79 -7.98 6.66
CA ILE A 41 2.70 -9.40 7.03
C ILE A 41 3.97 -9.88 7.72
N GLU A 42 5.15 -9.47 7.23
CA GLU A 42 6.45 -9.85 7.78
C GLU A 42 6.74 -9.21 9.15
N LYS A 43 6.05 -8.13 9.50
CA LYS A 43 6.24 -7.35 10.74
C LYS A 43 4.95 -7.17 11.52
N PRO A 44 4.34 -8.25 12.03
CA PRO A 44 3.06 -8.19 12.74
C PRO A 44 3.11 -7.31 13.99
N GLU A 45 4.28 -7.16 14.63
CA GLU A 45 4.48 -6.26 15.77
C GLU A 45 4.27 -4.78 15.44
N GLN A 46 4.27 -4.41 14.15
CA GLN A 46 4.03 -3.03 13.69
C GLN A 46 2.56 -2.79 13.30
N ALA A 47 1.69 -3.77 13.44
CA ALA A 47 0.28 -3.65 13.05
C ALA A 47 -0.43 -2.48 13.75
N ASP A 48 -0.16 -2.26 15.04
CA ASP A 48 -0.74 -1.16 15.80
C ASP A 48 -0.36 0.21 15.21
N ALA A 49 0.87 0.36 14.69
CA ALA A 49 1.30 1.60 14.04
C ALA A 49 0.57 1.87 12.70
N ILE A 50 -0.05 0.85 12.12
CA ILE A 50 -0.83 0.94 10.86
C ILE A 50 -2.32 1.14 11.16
N PHE A 51 -2.87 0.43 12.15
CA PHE A 51 -4.32 0.33 12.36
C PHE A 51 -4.85 1.12 13.56
N THR A 52 -4.02 1.48 14.54
CA THR A 52 -4.47 2.18 15.77
C THR A 52 -4.53 3.70 15.58
N GLU A 53 -3.67 4.27 14.73
CA GLU A 53 -3.70 5.69 14.41
C GLU A 53 -4.48 5.95 13.11
N VAL A 54 -5.62 6.64 13.21
CA VAL A 54 -6.34 7.13 12.03
C VAL A 54 -5.56 8.31 11.44
N ARG A 55 -4.77 8.03 10.39
CA ARG A 55 -4.06 9.05 9.62
C ARG A 55 -4.95 9.56 8.49
N CYS A 56 -5.91 10.42 8.83
CA CYS A 56 -6.66 11.15 7.81
C CYS A 56 -5.77 12.20 7.16
N ARG A 57 -5.15 11.87 6.02
CA ARG A 57 -4.51 12.84 5.12
C ARG A 57 -5.49 13.44 4.11
N ALA A 58 -6.66 12.83 3.95
CA ALA A 58 -7.70 13.21 3.00
C ALA A 58 -9.12 13.17 3.60
N CYS A 59 -9.29 13.49 4.90
CA CYS A 59 -10.63 13.74 5.46
C CYS A 59 -11.17 15.12 5.05
#